data_AF-A0A7S0XYW1-F1
#
_entry.id   AF-A0A7S0XYW1-F1
#
_cell.length_a   1.000
_cell.length_b   1.000
_cell.length_c   1.000
_cell.angle_alpha   90.00
_cell.angle_beta   90.00
_cell.angle_gamma   90.00
#
_symmetry.space_group_name_H-M   'P 1'
#
loop_
_entity.id
_entity.type
_entity.pdbx_description
1 polymer ?
#
loop_
_entity_poly.entity_id
_entity_poly.type
_entity_poly.pdbx_seq_one_letter_code
_entity_poly.pdbx_strand_id
1 'polypeptide(L)'
;RQVIGCARTCDLILLVLDAAKPVTHKLLIERELEGFGIRLNKRPPDIYFKRKMKGGLNLQALKTQTVLNKDLVSAILREYKIQHADIILKCDATEDDLIDVIEGNRVYVPCLYVFNKVDK
;
A
#
# COMPACT_ATOMS: atom_id res chain seq x y z
N ARG A 1 -3.48 12.30 16.56
CA ARG A 1 -3.39 10.87 16.98
C ARG A 1 -4.75 10.18 17.07
N GLN A 2 -5.75 10.73 17.78
CA GLN A 2 -7.07 10.07 17.92
C GLN A 2 -7.80 9.85 16.58
N VAL A 3 -7.76 10.81 15.66
CA VAL A 3 -8.48 10.75 14.37
C VAL A 3 -7.98 9.61 13.45
N ILE A 4 -6.68 9.31 13.48
CA ILE A 4 -6.07 8.27 12.63
C ILE A 4 -6.46 6.87 13.13
N GLY A 5 -6.54 6.69 14.45
CA GLY A 5 -7.02 5.44 15.05
C GLY A 5 -8.44 5.12 14.58
N CYS A 6 -9.34 6.12 14.60
CA CYS A 6 -10.70 5.96 14.11
C CYS A 6 -10.74 5.58 12.62
N ALA A 7 -9.93 6.25 11.77
CA ALA A 7 -9.91 5.96 10.33
C ALA A 7 -9.48 4.52 10.01
N ARG A 8 -8.60 3.92 10.82
CA ARG A 8 -8.16 2.52 10.65
C ARG A 8 -9.21 1.48 11.06
N THR A 9 -10.20 1.89 11.86
CA THR A 9 -11.29 1.01 12.30
C THR A 9 -12.58 1.17 11.49
N CYS A 10 -12.61 2.10 10.52
CA CYS A 10 -13.77 2.31 9.68
C CYS A 10 -13.91 1.23 8.60
N ASP A 11 -15.13 0.77 8.36
CA ASP A 11 -15.45 -0.13 7.25
C ASP A 11 -15.54 0.59 5.89
N LEU A 12 -15.78 1.91 5.91
CA LEU A 12 -15.87 2.76 4.73
C LEU A 12 -15.42 4.19 5.06
N ILE A 13 -14.69 4.81 4.13
CA ILE A 13 -14.29 6.22 4.22
C ILE A 13 -15.06 7.04 3.18
N LEU A 14 -15.71 8.11 3.63
CA LEU A 14 -16.34 9.10 2.76
C LEU A 14 -15.43 10.31 2.62
N LEU A 15 -14.86 10.51 1.43
CA LEU A 15 -13.95 11.61 1.17
C LEU A 15 -14.70 12.75 0.47
N VAL A 16 -15.08 13.76 1.25
CA VAL A 16 -15.85 14.91 0.77
C VAL A 16 -14.91 15.94 0.15
N LEU A 17 -15.10 16.20 -1.15
CA LEU A 17 -14.37 17.17 -1.94
C LEU A 17 -15.30 18.30 -2.36
N ASP A 18 -14.73 19.49 -2.57
CA ASP A 18 -15.45 20.65 -3.11
C ASP A 18 -15.29 20.64 -4.64
N ALA A 19 -16.39 20.62 -5.39
CA ALA A 19 -16.40 20.50 -6.85
C ALA A 19 -15.73 21.69 -7.56
N ALA A 20 -15.76 22.87 -6.95
CA ALA A 20 -15.16 24.08 -7.51
C ALA A 20 -13.65 24.21 -7.21
N LYS A 21 -13.10 23.35 -6.35
CA LYS A 21 -11.69 23.40 -5.95
C LYS A 21 -10.83 22.43 -6.75
N PRO A 22 -9.52 22.73 -6.92
CA PRO A 22 -8.62 21.85 -7.64
C PRO A 22 -8.50 20.47 -6.98
N VAL A 23 -8.30 19.46 -7.84
CA VAL A 23 -8.12 18.05 -7.46
C VAL A 23 -6.87 17.81 -6.60
N THR A 24 -6.02 18.82 -6.42
CA THR A 24 -4.83 18.77 -5.56
C THR A 24 -5.17 18.38 -4.11
N HIS A 25 -6.33 18.79 -3.59
CA HIS A 25 -6.78 18.38 -2.27
C HIS A 25 -7.00 16.86 -2.16
N LYS A 26 -7.53 16.23 -3.21
CA LYS A 26 -7.69 14.77 -3.26
C LYS A 26 -6.32 14.10 -3.09
N LEU A 27 -5.33 14.51 -3.88
CA LEU A 27 -4.00 13.90 -3.87
C LEU A 27 -3.28 14.07 -2.52
N LEU A 28 -3.42 15.23 -1.88
CA LEU A 28 -2.82 15.47 -0.57
C LEU A 28 -3.42 14.56 0.50
N ILE A 29 -4.75 14.43 0.53
CA ILE A 29 -5.44 13.58 1.50
C ILE A 29 -5.11 12.10 1.26
N GLU A 30 -5.06 11.66 0.00
CA GLU A 30 -4.67 10.29 -0.34
C GLU A 30 -3.25 9.98 0.16
N ARG A 31 -2.29 10.87 -0.08
CA ARG A 31 -0.89 10.70 0.37
C ARG A 31 -0.77 10.65 1.90
N GLU A 32 -1.48 11.53 2.61
CA GLU A 32 -1.50 11.52 4.08
C GLU A 32 -2.06 10.19 4.61
N LEU A 33 -3.20 9.74 4.08
CA LEU A 33 -3.82 8.47 4.48
C LEU A 33 -2.94 7.27 4.15
N GLU A 34 -2.28 7.28 2.99
CA GLU A 34 -1.30 6.26 2.63
C GLU A 34 -0.10 6.25 3.58
N GLY A 35 0.39 7.42 4.01
CA GLY A 35 1.44 7.54 5.02
C GLY A 35 1.05 6.93 6.38
N PHE A 36 -0.23 6.88 6.71
CA PHE A 36 -0.75 6.23 7.93
C PHE A 36 -1.10 4.74 7.75
N GLY A 37 -0.76 4.15 6.60
CA GLY A 37 -0.99 2.74 6.31
C GLY A 37 -2.43 2.40 5.95
N ILE A 38 -3.24 3.39 5.56
CA ILE A 38 -4.58 3.19 5.01
C ILE A 38 -4.47 3.12 3.49
N ARG A 39 -5.10 2.12 2.88
CA ARG A 39 -5.10 1.88 1.43
C ARG A 39 -6.51 2.01 0.92
N LEU A 40 -6.80 3.12 0.24
CA LEU A 40 -8.14 3.43 -0.26
C LEU A 40 -8.40 2.68 -1.57
N ASN A 41 -9.56 2.02 -1.68
CA ASN A 41 -10.01 1.33 -2.90
C ASN A 41 -9.01 0.30 -3.47
N LYS A 42 -8.08 -0.18 -2.66
CA LYS A 42 -7.10 -1.21 -3.02
C LYS A 42 -7.46 -2.53 -2.35
N ARG A 43 -6.99 -3.64 -2.92
CA ARG A 43 -7.04 -4.96 -2.30
C ARG A 43 -5.64 -5.33 -1.80
N PRO A 44 -5.53 -6.18 -0.76
CA PRO A 44 -4.25 -6.75 -0.37
C PRO A 44 -3.54 -7.38 -1.58
N PRO A 45 -2.28 -7.04 -1.85
CA PRO A 45 -1.53 -7.62 -2.96
C PRO A 45 -1.28 -9.11 -2.72
N ASP A 46 -1.37 -9.92 -3.78
CA ASP A 46 -1.16 -11.36 -3.70
C ASP A 46 0.34 -11.69 -3.78
N ILE A 47 1.03 -11.41 -2.67
CA ILE A 47 2.46 -11.67 -2.49
C ILE A 47 2.61 -12.58 -1.28
N TYR A 48 3.27 -13.72 -1.48
CA TYR A 48 3.67 -14.56 -0.38
C TYR A 48 5.03 -14.12 0.13
N PHE A 49 5.10 -13.75 1.40
CA PHE A 49 6.34 -13.35 2.06
C PHE A 49 6.58 -14.23 3.29
N LYS A 50 7.76 -14.85 3.38
CA LYS A 50 8.18 -15.63 4.54
C LYS A 50 9.63 -15.32 4.90
N ARG A 51 9.83 -14.70 6.08
CA ARG A 51 11.16 -14.48 6.64
C ARG A 51 11.82 -15.80 7.04
N LYS A 52 13.10 -15.93 6.75
CA LYS A 52 13.94 -17.09 7.08
C LYS A 52 15.05 -16.72 8.05
N MET A 53 15.62 -17.74 8.69
CA MET A 53 16.80 -17.59 9.54
C MET A 53 18.12 -17.68 8.75
N LYS A 54 18.14 -18.44 7.63
CA LYS A 54 19.31 -18.68 6.76
C LYS A 54 18.83 -18.97 5.33
N GLY A 55 19.72 -18.91 4.34
CA GLY A 55 19.46 -19.35 2.96
C GLY A 55 19.32 -18.24 1.90
N GLY A 56 19.59 -16.97 2.26
CA GLY A 56 19.56 -15.85 1.30
C GLY A 56 18.15 -15.39 0.93
N LEU A 57 18.08 -14.59 -0.15
CA LEU A 57 16.83 -14.14 -0.77
C LEU A 57 16.45 -15.10 -1.89
N ASN A 58 15.28 -15.73 -1.76
CA ASN A 58 14.66 -16.49 -2.83
C ASN A 58 13.45 -15.71 -3.36
N LEU A 59 13.55 -15.24 -4.59
CA LEU A 59 12.49 -14.50 -5.27
C LEU A 59 11.98 -15.34 -6.44
N GLN A 60 10.69 -15.63 -6.43
CA GLN A 60 9.99 -16.31 -7.52
C GLN A 60 8.85 -15.42 -8.02
N ALA A 61 8.75 -15.23 -9.33
CA ALA A 61 7.68 -14.48 -9.95
C ALA A 61 6.82 -15.43 -10.78
N LEU A 62 5.54 -15.58 -10.42
CA LEU A 62 4.55 -16.37 -11.16
C LEU A 62 3.89 -15.56 -12.28
N LYS A 63 4.01 -14.23 -12.24
CA LYS A 63 3.65 -13.32 -13.32
C LYS A 63 4.83 -12.44 -13.68
N THR A 64 4.89 -12.01 -14.94
CA THR A 64 5.86 -11.03 -15.41
C THR A 64 5.78 -9.75 -14.57
N GLN A 65 6.93 -9.30 -14.08
CA GLN A 65 7.04 -8.06 -13.31
C GLN A 65 7.46 -6.93 -14.24
N THR A 66 6.83 -5.77 -14.08
CA THR A 66 7.20 -4.55 -14.81
C THR A 66 8.18 -3.68 -14.02
N VAL A 67 8.04 -3.65 -12.70
CA VAL A 67 8.81 -2.76 -11.81
C VAL A 67 9.79 -3.55 -10.93
N LEU A 68 9.34 -4.62 -10.29
CA LEU A 68 10.13 -5.34 -9.29
C LEU A 68 11.25 -6.19 -9.91
N ASN A 69 12.49 -5.78 -9.64
CA ASN A 69 13.71 -6.53 -9.95
C ASN A 69 14.33 -7.14 -8.68
N LYS A 70 15.15 -8.19 -8.85
CA LYS A 70 15.81 -8.87 -7.71
C LYS A 70 16.69 -7.93 -6.88
N ASP A 71 17.39 -7.00 -7.52
CA ASP A 71 18.26 -6.04 -6.83
C ASP A 71 17.45 -5.03 -6.01
N LEU A 72 16.33 -4.57 -6.55
CA LEU A 72 15.39 -3.66 -5.90
C LEU A 72 14.75 -4.33 -4.68
N VAL A 73 14.26 -5.56 -4.82
CA VAL A 73 13.72 -6.36 -3.71
C VAL A 73 14.77 -6.56 -2.61
N SER A 74 16.01 -6.85 -3.00
CA SER A 74 17.14 -6.98 -2.06
C SER A 74 17.43 -5.67 -1.33
N ALA A 75 17.38 -4.53 -2.02
CA ALA A 75 17.57 -3.20 -1.41
C ALA A 75 16.49 -2.89 -0.37
N ILE A 76 15.21 -3.09 -0.74
CA ILE A 76 14.07 -2.89 0.17
C ILE A 76 14.23 -3.78 1.41
N LEU A 77 14.47 -5.08 1.24
CA LEU A 77 14.60 -6.00 2.38
C LEU A 77 15.76 -5.63 3.31
N ARG A 78 16.88 -5.13 2.77
CA ARG A 78 18.01 -4.67 3.58
C ARG A 78 17.66 -3.47 4.45
N GLU A 79 16.86 -2.55 3.93
CA GLU A 79 16.37 -1.38 4.68
C GLU A 79 15.52 -1.82 5.90
N TYR A 80 14.69 -2.86 5.72
CA TYR A 80 13.93 -3.49 6.80
C TYR A 80 14.76 -4.47 7.66
N LYS A 81 16.08 -4.55 7.48
CA LYS A 81 17.00 -5.46 8.20
C LYS A 81 16.65 -6.94 8.03
N ILE A 82 16.13 -7.32 6.87
CA ILE A 82 15.76 -8.69 6.50
C ILE A 82 16.80 -9.23 5.51
N GLN A 83 17.62 -10.17 5.97
CA GLN A 83 18.71 -10.76 5.15
C GLN A 83 18.28 -12.03 4.41
N HIS A 84 17.25 -12.73 4.92
CA HIS A 84 16.81 -14.02 4.40
C HIS A 84 15.29 -14.06 4.32
N ALA A 85 14.76 -14.30 3.12
CA ALA A 85 13.32 -14.36 2.88
C ALA A 85 12.99 -15.18 1.63
N ASP A 86 11.83 -15.83 1.66
CA ASP A 86 11.15 -16.33 0.47
C ASP A 86 10.06 -15.35 0.06
N ILE A 87 10.07 -14.97 -1.21
CA ILE A 87 9.07 -14.10 -1.82
C ILE A 87 8.53 -14.77 -3.07
N ILE A 88 7.21 -14.90 -3.15
CA ILE A 88 6.51 -15.36 -4.35
C ILE A 88 5.54 -14.27 -4.79
N LEU A 89 5.78 -13.70 -5.97
CA LEU A 89 4.95 -12.67 -6.58
C LEU A 89 3.91 -13.33 -7.49
N LYS A 90 2.62 -13.28 -7.13
CA LYS A 90 1.51 -13.79 -7.96
C LYS A 90 0.77 -12.70 -8.74
N CYS A 91 1.06 -11.44 -8.46
CA CYS A 91 0.62 -10.27 -9.21
C CYS A 91 1.83 -9.51 -9.78
N ASP A 92 1.59 -8.62 -10.74
CA ASP A 92 2.56 -7.58 -11.08
C ASP A 92 2.54 -6.56 -9.95
N ALA A 93 3.56 -6.58 -9.11
CA ALA A 93 3.61 -5.85 -7.85
C ALA A 93 4.56 -4.66 -7.96
N THR A 94 4.28 -3.62 -7.18
CA THR A 94 5.14 -2.44 -7.04
C THR A 94 6.00 -2.52 -5.78
N GLU A 95 6.93 -1.57 -5.62
CA GLU A 95 7.75 -1.41 -4.41
C GLU A 95 6.87 -1.21 -3.16
N ASP A 96 5.85 -0.36 -3.28
CA ASP A 96 4.90 -0.05 -2.20
C ASP A 96 4.08 -1.28 -1.79
N ASP A 97 3.68 -2.13 -2.75
CA ASP A 97 2.94 -3.36 -2.47
C ASP A 97 3.80 -4.35 -1.67
N LEU A 98 5.10 -4.44 -1.99
CA LEU A 98 6.02 -5.28 -1.24
C LEU A 98 6.24 -4.74 0.18
N ILE A 99 6.38 -3.42 0.33
CA ILE A 99 6.50 -2.76 1.64
C ILE A 99 5.25 -3.02 2.49
N ASP A 100 4.06 -2.91 1.90
CA ASP A 100 2.79 -3.16 2.58
C ASP A 100 2.73 -4.57 3.18
N VAL A 101 3.22 -5.56 2.43
CA VAL A 101 3.25 -6.98 2.87
C VAL A 101 4.31 -7.21 3.95
N ILE A 102 5.46 -6.54 3.86
CA ILE A 102 6.53 -6.63 4.87
C ILE A 102 6.05 -6.02 6.20
N GLU A 103 5.38 -4.87 6.15
CA GLU A 103 4.89 -4.20 7.36
C GLU A 103 3.66 -4.89 7.99
N GLY A 104 2.77 -5.45 7.17
CA GLY A 104 1.64 -6.28 7.62
C GLY A 104 0.56 -5.55 8.45
N ASN A 105 0.74 -4.26 8.76
CA ASN A 105 -0.17 -3.47 9.59
C ASN A 105 -1.04 -2.50 8.77
N ARG A 106 -1.24 -2.79 7.48
CA ARG A 106 -2.03 -1.98 6.54
C ARG A 106 -3.52 -2.30 6.62
N VAL A 107 -4.35 -1.29 6.43
CA VAL A 107 -5.81 -1.44 6.38
C VAL A 107 -6.30 -1.06 4.98
N TYR A 108 -7.04 -1.97 4.34
CA TYR A 108 -7.61 -1.79 3.02
C TYR A 108 -9.08 -1.45 3.16
N VAL A 109 -9.46 -0.22 2.81
CA VAL A 109 -10.81 0.31 3.08
C VAL A 109 -11.42 0.85 1.78
N PRO A 110 -12.68 0.52 1.44
CA PRO A 110 -13.38 1.17 0.35
C PRO A 110 -13.58 2.66 0.65
N CYS A 111 -13.39 3.50 -0.36
CA CYS A 111 -13.51 4.94 -0.27
C CYS A 111 -14.47 5.49 -1.33
N LEU A 112 -15.46 6.24 -0.89
CA LEU A 112 -16.39 6.94 -1.77
C LEU A 112 -16.04 8.43 -1.82
N TYR A 113 -15.74 8.94 -3.02
CA TYR A 113 -15.48 10.35 -3.24
C TYR A 113 -16.80 11.08 -3.46
N VAL A 114 -17.10 12.05 -2.60
CA VAL A 114 -18.32 12.86 -2.69
C VAL A 114 -17.93 14.28 -3.09
N PHE A 115 -18.32 14.67 -4.30
CA PHE A 115 -18.15 16.04 -4.75
C PHE A 115 -19.36 16.88 -4.31
N ASN A 116 -19.11 17.83 -3.42
CA ASN A 116 -20.09 18.74 -2.86
C ASN A 116 -19.99 20.13 -3.50
N LYS A 117 -21.02 20.96 -3.32
CA LYS A 117 -21.16 22.33 -3.88
C LYS A 117 -21.21 22.40 -5.40
N VAL A 118 -21.96 21.48 -6.01
CA VAL A 118 -22.18 21.42 -7.46
C VAL A 118 -23.16 22.49 -7.96
N ASP A 119 -23.85 23.17 -7.05
CA ASP A 119 -24.81 24.25 -7.30
C ASP A 119 -24.14 25.61 -7.53
N LYS A 120 -22.85 25.73 -7.20
CA LYS A 120 -22.02 26.90 -7.49
C LYS A 120 -21.39 26.79 -8.87
#